data_AF-A0A7X9CAK9-F1
#
_entry.id   AF-A0A7X9CAK9-F1
#
_cell.length_a   1.000
_cell.length_b   1.000
_cell.length_c   1.000
_cell.angle_alpha   90.00
_cell.angle_beta   90.00
_cell.angle_gamma   90.00
#
_symmetry.space_group_name_H-M   'P 1'
#
loop_
_entity.id
_entity.type
_entity.pdbx_description
1 polymer ?
#
loop_
_entity_poly.entity_id
_entity_poly.type
_entity_poly.pdbx_seq_one_letter_code
_entity_poly.pdbx_strand_id
1 'polypeptide(L)'
;PAYVADRGLSAEVPDYGRVDFDLVWSGAFYAMIDASVHGFALTADEQIALTAFGDAFVRAARPGLRQEHPSLGDVGPLPFVHFMGPVHSLGIGAAESRSATYVHPGVICRSPTGTGTSARLALLAGQGALGPGDALETISPRGNRFVGTVVGETRVGDFPAWHSTITGSARLMARSRLTVDLDDPLVDASDLEPLLST
;
A
#
# COMPACT_ATOMS: atom_id res chain seq x y z
N PRO A 1 3.74 -11.93 -6.78
CA PRO A 1 2.29 -11.96 -7.10
C PRO A 1 1.49 -11.27 -5.99
N ALA A 2 0.37 -10.64 -6.33
CA ALA A 2 -0.54 -10.03 -5.37
C ALA A 2 -1.85 -10.83 -5.30
N TYR A 3 -2.46 -10.96 -4.12
CA TYR A 3 -3.70 -11.72 -3.91
C TYR A 3 -4.56 -11.09 -2.83
N VAL A 4 -5.87 -11.32 -2.91
CA VAL A 4 -6.81 -10.92 -1.85
C VAL A 4 -6.81 -12.02 -0.79
N ALA A 5 -6.39 -11.68 0.42
CA ALA A 5 -6.31 -12.60 1.55
C ALA A 5 -7.67 -12.76 2.24
N ASP A 6 -8.42 -11.67 2.36
CA ASP A 6 -9.76 -11.68 2.96
C ASP A 6 -10.58 -10.49 2.44
N ARG A 7 -11.91 -10.59 2.51
CA ARG A 7 -12.85 -9.58 2.00
C ARG A 7 -13.94 -9.22 3.00
N GLY A 8 -14.41 -7.98 2.92
CA GLY A 8 -15.53 -7.49 3.72
C GLY A 8 -15.24 -7.51 5.22
N LEU A 9 -13.98 -7.30 5.59
CA LEU A 9 -13.59 -7.11 6.98
C LEU A 9 -14.06 -5.73 7.46
N SER A 10 -14.14 -5.57 8.78
CA SER A 10 -14.50 -4.30 9.39
C SER A 10 -13.80 -4.09 10.72
N ALA A 11 -13.55 -2.83 11.07
CA ALA A 11 -13.04 -2.42 12.38
C ALA A 11 -13.83 -1.22 12.90
N GLU A 12 -14.09 -1.19 14.21
CA GLU A 12 -14.62 -0.01 14.89
C GLU A 12 -13.47 0.95 15.20
N VAL A 13 -13.44 2.08 14.50
CA VAL A 13 -12.35 3.06 14.59
C VAL A 13 -12.81 4.27 15.41
N PRO A 14 -12.10 4.63 16.49
CA PRO A 14 -12.43 5.82 17.29
C PRO A 14 -12.60 7.05 16.41
N ASP A 15 -13.65 7.84 16.64
CA ASP A 15 -14.01 9.06 15.91
C ASP A 15 -14.42 8.88 14.43
N TYR A 16 -14.24 7.69 13.85
CA TYR A 16 -14.60 7.39 12.46
C TYR A 16 -15.69 6.32 12.31
N GLY A 17 -16.05 5.63 13.39
CA GLY A 17 -17.06 4.58 13.41
C GLY A 17 -16.59 3.30 12.72
N ARG A 18 -17.53 2.55 12.16
CA ARG A 18 -17.24 1.33 11.41
C ARG A 18 -16.53 1.65 10.10
N VAL A 19 -15.37 1.02 9.89
CA VAL A 19 -14.58 1.11 8.65
C VAL A 19 -14.47 -0.27 8.04
N ASP A 20 -15.05 -0.43 6.85
CA ASP A 20 -14.96 -1.67 6.07
C ASP A 20 -13.70 -1.67 5.19
N PHE A 21 -13.07 -2.84 5.03
CA PHE A 21 -11.86 -2.99 4.21
C PHE A 21 -11.69 -4.40 3.67
N ASP A 22 -10.96 -4.53 2.58
CA ASP A 22 -10.43 -5.81 2.11
C ASP A 22 -8.95 -5.93 2.50
N LEU A 23 -8.48 -7.16 2.77
CA LEU A 23 -7.07 -7.41 3.07
C LEU A 23 -6.37 -8.00 1.84
N VAL A 24 -5.34 -7.32 1.35
CA VAL A 24 -4.63 -7.71 0.12
C VAL A 24 -3.14 -7.79 0.37
N TRP A 25 -2.53 -8.88 -0.11
CA TRP A 25 -1.08 -9.03 -0.14
C TRP A 25 -0.51 -8.60 -1.48
N SER A 26 0.59 -7.84 -1.46
CA SER A 26 1.33 -7.45 -2.67
C SER A 26 2.84 -7.28 -2.43
N GLY A 27 3.39 -8.05 -1.48
CA GLY A 27 4.74 -7.89 -0.92
C GLY A 27 4.70 -7.44 0.54
N ALA A 28 3.58 -6.89 0.97
CA ALA A 28 3.15 -6.71 2.35
C ALA A 28 1.62 -6.72 2.37
N PHE A 29 1.02 -6.82 3.56
CA PHE A 29 -0.43 -6.68 3.71
C PHE A 29 -0.87 -5.21 3.63
N TYR A 30 -1.96 -4.99 2.91
CA TYR A 30 -2.65 -3.71 2.78
C TYR A 30 -4.09 -3.90 3.23
N ALA A 31 -4.57 -3.00 4.09
CA ALA A 31 -6.00 -2.77 4.24
C ALA A 31 -6.45 -1.83 3.13
N MET A 32 -7.35 -2.31 2.29
CA MET A 32 -7.88 -1.59 1.14
C MET A 32 -9.20 -0.93 1.55
N ILE A 33 -9.20 0.40 1.70
CA ILE A 33 -10.35 1.16 2.19
C ILE A 33 -10.88 2.07 1.07
N ASP A 34 -12.19 2.07 0.83
CA ASP A 34 -12.82 3.08 -0.04
C ASP A 34 -12.84 4.43 0.69
N ALA A 35 -12.01 5.35 0.22
CA ALA A 35 -11.83 6.65 0.85
C ALA A 35 -13.05 7.56 0.67
N SER A 36 -13.84 7.34 -0.39
CA SER A 36 -14.98 8.18 -0.72
C SER A 36 -16.13 8.03 0.28
N VAL A 37 -16.28 6.83 0.86
CA VAL A 37 -17.24 6.54 1.93
C VAL A 37 -16.93 7.33 3.21
N HIS A 38 -15.68 7.69 3.41
CA HIS A 38 -15.21 8.50 4.55
C HIS A 38 -15.00 9.98 4.21
N GLY A 39 -15.48 10.42 3.04
CA GLY A 39 -15.46 11.83 2.64
C GLY A 39 -14.11 12.36 2.16
N PHE A 40 -13.14 11.50 1.86
CA PHE A 40 -11.83 11.91 1.33
C PHE A 40 -11.82 11.96 -0.20
N ALA A 41 -11.33 13.07 -0.75
CA ALA A 41 -11.07 13.25 -2.19
C ALA A 41 -9.66 12.80 -2.62
N LEU A 42 -8.82 12.44 -1.66
CA LEU A 42 -7.42 12.05 -1.81
C LEU A 42 -6.56 13.17 -2.42
N THR A 43 -6.65 14.36 -1.84
CA THR A 43 -5.89 15.56 -2.25
C THR A 43 -4.80 15.92 -1.25
N ALA A 44 -3.86 16.78 -1.65
CA ALA A 44 -2.69 17.09 -0.84
C ALA A 44 -3.01 17.80 0.47
N ASP A 45 -4.07 18.62 0.49
CA ASP A 45 -4.59 19.34 1.66
C ASP A 45 -5.22 18.41 2.71
N GLU A 46 -5.68 17.23 2.32
CA GLU A 46 -6.24 16.22 3.22
C GLU A 46 -5.17 15.38 3.94
N GLN A 47 -3.88 15.59 3.65
CA GLN A 47 -2.81 14.71 4.13
C GLN A 47 -2.80 14.52 5.66
N ILE A 48 -3.05 15.59 6.42
CA ILE A 48 -3.10 15.53 7.89
C ILE A 48 -4.27 14.63 8.33
N ALA A 49 -5.45 14.82 7.76
CA ALA A 49 -6.64 14.05 8.10
C ALA A 49 -6.50 12.58 7.69
N LEU A 50 -5.95 12.29 6.50
CA LEU A 50 -5.63 10.94 6.05
C LEU A 50 -4.61 10.24 6.95
N THR A 51 -3.63 10.98 7.46
CA THR A 51 -2.63 10.44 8.40
C THR A 51 -3.27 10.08 9.73
N ALA A 52 -4.12 10.96 10.27
CA ALA A 52 -4.85 10.71 11.51
C ALA A 52 -5.80 9.51 11.37
N PHE A 53 -6.56 9.45 10.26
CA PHE A 53 -7.45 8.35 9.97
C PHE A 53 -6.71 7.02 9.83
N GLY A 54 -5.61 7.00 9.08
CA GLY A 54 -4.78 5.80 8.91
C GLY A 54 -4.17 5.30 10.22
N ASP A 55 -3.70 6.20 11.09
CA ASP A 55 -3.18 5.81 12.41
C ASP A 55 -4.26 5.21 13.31
N ALA A 56 -5.42 5.89 13.40
CA ALA A 56 -6.55 5.41 14.18
C ALA A 56 -7.04 4.04 13.68
N PHE A 57 -7.21 3.89 12.35
CA PHE A 57 -7.62 2.63 11.74
C PHE A 57 -6.63 1.50 12.04
N VAL A 58 -5.32 1.71 11.80
CA VAL A 58 -4.33 0.65 11.99
C VAL A 58 -4.27 0.20 13.45
N ARG A 59 -4.37 1.13 14.40
CA ARG A 59 -4.41 0.79 15.84
C ARG A 59 -5.66 -0.04 16.19
N ALA A 60 -6.80 0.27 15.60
CA ALA A 60 -8.05 -0.44 15.83
C ALA A 60 -8.10 -1.83 15.15
N ALA A 61 -7.62 -1.93 13.91
CA ALA A 61 -7.72 -3.15 13.10
C ALA A 61 -6.67 -4.20 13.45
N ARG A 62 -5.44 -3.80 13.79
CA ARG A 62 -4.30 -4.72 14.03
C ARG A 62 -4.59 -5.86 15.02
N PRO A 63 -5.19 -5.62 16.21
CA PRO A 63 -5.43 -6.70 17.17
C PRO A 63 -6.32 -7.83 16.61
N GLY A 64 -7.22 -7.51 15.67
CA GLY A 64 -8.11 -8.46 15.02
C GLY A 64 -7.55 -9.11 13.74
N LEU A 65 -6.39 -8.67 13.25
CA LEU A 65 -5.77 -9.16 12.02
C LEU A 65 -4.59 -10.08 12.34
N ARG A 66 -4.79 -11.38 12.16
CA ARG A 66 -3.76 -12.42 12.31
C ARG A 66 -3.70 -13.27 11.04
N GLN A 67 -3.31 -12.64 9.94
CA GLN A 67 -3.09 -13.33 8.67
C GLN A 67 -1.62 -13.68 8.51
N GLU A 68 -1.37 -14.96 8.23
CA GLU A 68 -0.05 -15.45 7.85
C GLU A 68 0.03 -15.55 6.32
N HIS A 69 1.22 -15.28 5.78
CA HIS A 69 1.48 -15.50 4.37
C HIS A 69 1.68 -17.01 4.12
N PRO A 70 1.02 -17.62 3.10
CA PRO A 70 1.01 -19.08 2.90
C PRO A 70 2.38 -19.78 2.88
N SER A 71 3.41 -19.08 2.40
CA SER A 71 4.78 -19.63 2.30
C SER A 71 5.82 -18.90 3.15
N LEU A 72 5.49 -17.73 3.71
CA LEU A 72 6.44 -16.91 4.47
C LEU A 72 6.11 -16.90 5.97
N GLY A 73 4.95 -17.44 6.37
CA GLY A 73 4.50 -17.46 7.76
C GLY A 73 4.11 -16.07 8.25
N ASP A 74 4.45 -15.77 9.50
CA ASP A 74 4.27 -14.45 10.11
C ASP A 74 5.20 -13.42 9.44
N VAL A 75 4.59 -12.44 8.80
CA VAL A 75 5.25 -11.34 8.07
C VAL A 75 5.06 -10.00 8.80
N GLY A 76 4.66 -10.06 10.07
CA GLY A 76 4.47 -8.92 10.94
C GLY A 76 3.07 -8.31 10.86
N PRO A 77 2.81 -7.30 11.71
CA PRO A 77 1.49 -6.66 11.82
C PRO A 77 1.18 -5.83 10.58
N LEU A 78 -0.11 -5.56 10.33
CA LEU A 78 -0.58 -4.72 9.22
C LEU A 78 0.24 -3.41 9.12
N PRO A 79 1.07 -3.23 8.09
CA PRO A 79 1.93 -2.06 7.97
C PRO A 79 1.31 -0.93 7.13
N PHE A 80 0.40 -1.27 6.23
CA PHE A 80 -0.10 -0.34 5.21
C PHE A 80 -1.63 -0.28 5.14
N VAL A 81 -2.12 0.93 4.87
CA VAL A 81 -3.49 1.18 4.45
C VAL A 81 -3.43 1.83 3.07
N HIS A 82 -4.20 1.31 2.12
CA HIS A 82 -4.38 1.91 0.81
C HIS A 82 -5.78 2.51 0.73
N PHE A 83 -5.85 3.83 0.77
CA PHE A 83 -7.07 4.59 0.55
C PHE A 83 -7.34 4.68 -0.94
N MET A 84 -8.47 4.16 -1.36
CA MET A 84 -8.87 3.99 -2.75
C MET A 84 -9.90 5.04 -3.11
N GLY A 85 -9.64 5.80 -4.16
CA GLY A 85 -10.64 6.64 -4.79
C GLY A 85 -11.50 5.84 -5.78
N PRO A 86 -12.51 6.49 -6.35
CA PRO A 86 -13.26 5.93 -7.47
C PRO A 86 -12.35 5.60 -8.65
N VAL A 87 -12.77 4.63 -9.47
CA VAL A 87 -12.09 4.24 -10.70
C VAL A 87 -12.79 4.90 -11.87
N HIS A 88 -12.02 5.59 -12.71
CA HIS A 88 -12.51 6.25 -13.92
C HIS A 88 -11.94 5.55 -15.15
N SER A 89 -12.79 5.14 -16.09
CA SER A 89 -12.32 4.55 -17.34
C SER A 89 -11.69 5.61 -18.23
N LEU A 90 -10.55 5.27 -18.83
CA LEU A 90 -9.85 6.05 -19.86
C LEU A 90 -10.05 5.46 -21.27
N GLY A 91 -10.99 4.53 -21.42
CA GLY A 91 -11.21 3.75 -22.63
C GLY A 91 -11.05 2.24 -22.39
N ILE A 92 -10.95 1.49 -23.47
CA ILE A 92 -10.85 0.03 -23.44
C ILE A 92 -9.51 -0.36 -22.79
N GLY A 93 -9.59 -1.14 -21.71
CA GLY A 93 -8.42 -1.69 -21.00
C GLY A 93 -7.56 -0.67 -20.25
N ALA A 94 -8.07 0.54 -20.01
CA ALA A 94 -7.35 1.57 -19.27
C ALA A 94 -8.28 2.29 -18.28
N ALA A 95 -7.79 2.52 -17.07
CA ALA A 95 -8.49 3.28 -16.05
C ALA A 95 -7.49 4.12 -15.23
N GLU A 96 -8.02 5.10 -14.52
CA GLU A 96 -7.28 5.85 -13.50
C GLU A 96 -8.03 5.87 -12.16
N SER A 97 -7.28 6.02 -11.07
CA SER A 97 -7.85 6.19 -9.74
C SER A 97 -6.90 6.97 -8.84
N ARG A 98 -7.43 7.93 -8.09
CA ARG A 98 -6.66 8.57 -7.01
C ARG A 98 -6.47 7.57 -5.88
N SER A 99 -5.31 7.58 -5.26
CA SER A 99 -5.00 6.67 -4.17
C SER A 99 -4.00 7.30 -3.20
N ALA A 100 -4.12 6.98 -1.92
CA ALA A 100 -3.13 7.36 -0.92
C ALA A 100 -2.72 6.13 -0.12
N THR A 101 -1.42 5.94 0.09
CA THR A 101 -0.92 4.88 0.97
C THR A 101 -0.46 5.49 2.27
N TYR A 102 -1.04 5.04 3.38
CA TYR A 102 -0.53 5.30 4.72
C TYR A 102 0.41 4.16 5.13
N VAL A 103 1.56 4.54 5.66
CA VAL A 103 2.56 3.68 6.28
C VAL A 103 2.57 3.97 7.76
N HIS A 104 2.35 2.93 8.55
CA HIS A 104 2.31 3.08 9.99
C HIS A 104 3.73 3.10 10.59
N PRO A 105 4.05 4.02 11.52
CA PRO A 105 3.22 5.13 11.98
C PRO A 105 3.43 6.42 11.15
N GLY A 106 2.33 7.06 10.76
CA GLY A 106 2.29 8.52 10.52
C GLY A 106 2.72 9.02 9.13
N VAL A 107 2.96 8.16 8.14
CA VAL A 107 3.48 8.61 6.84
C VAL A 107 2.48 8.35 5.71
N ILE A 108 2.04 9.40 5.03
CA ILE A 108 1.41 9.27 3.71
C ILE A 108 2.50 9.27 2.63
N CYS A 109 2.56 8.19 1.85
CA CYS A 109 3.50 8.06 0.75
C CYS A 109 3.31 9.18 -0.28
N ARG A 110 4.42 9.73 -0.76
CA ARG A 110 4.41 10.78 -1.79
C ARG A 110 4.10 10.22 -3.17
N SER A 111 4.57 9.00 -3.46
CA SER A 111 4.21 8.24 -4.65
C SER A 111 2.90 7.46 -4.43
N PRO A 112 2.25 7.00 -5.50
CA PRO A 112 1.08 6.11 -5.38
C PRO A 112 1.38 4.77 -4.69
N THR A 113 2.68 4.44 -4.53
CA THR A 113 3.19 3.17 -3.99
C THR A 113 2.97 2.01 -4.96
N GLY A 114 4.07 1.39 -5.43
CA GLY A 114 3.99 0.31 -6.42
C GLY A 114 3.29 -0.93 -5.87
N THR A 115 3.61 -1.34 -4.65
CA THR A 115 2.93 -2.45 -3.94
C THR A 115 1.46 -2.14 -3.66
N GLY A 116 1.11 -0.90 -3.29
CA GLY A 116 -0.29 -0.46 -3.18
C GLY A 116 -1.04 -0.52 -4.52
N THR A 117 -0.40 -0.09 -5.61
CA THR A 117 -0.95 -0.21 -6.97
C THR A 117 -1.17 -1.66 -7.37
N SER A 118 -0.20 -2.55 -7.09
CA SER A 118 -0.34 -3.99 -7.31
C SER A 118 -1.46 -4.61 -6.48
N ALA A 119 -1.66 -4.16 -5.24
CA ALA A 119 -2.79 -4.60 -4.42
C ALA A 119 -4.13 -4.15 -5.02
N ARG A 120 -4.24 -2.89 -5.47
CA ARG A 120 -5.44 -2.36 -6.13
C ARG A 120 -5.74 -3.11 -7.44
N LEU A 121 -4.72 -3.44 -8.22
CA LEU A 121 -4.87 -4.27 -9.42
C LEU A 121 -5.39 -5.67 -9.09
N ALA A 122 -4.79 -6.37 -8.11
CA ALA A 122 -5.24 -7.70 -7.71
C ALA A 122 -6.68 -7.71 -7.20
N LEU A 123 -7.09 -6.64 -6.49
CA LEU A 123 -8.46 -6.48 -6.03
C LEU A 123 -9.43 -6.34 -7.20
N LEU A 124 -9.16 -5.42 -8.13
CA LEU A 124 -10.01 -5.18 -9.32
C LEU A 124 -10.04 -6.39 -10.25
N ALA A 125 -8.90 -7.06 -10.46
CA ALA A 125 -8.83 -8.24 -11.29
C ALA A 125 -9.56 -9.44 -10.66
N GLY A 126 -9.42 -9.63 -9.35
CA GLY A 126 -10.22 -10.61 -8.61
C GLY A 126 -11.73 -10.28 -8.55
N GLN A 127 -12.14 -9.08 -8.94
CA GLN A 127 -13.55 -8.69 -9.14
C GLN A 127 -14.00 -8.80 -10.60
N GLY A 128 -13.10 -9.16 -11.52
CA GLY A 128 -13.37 -9.17 -12.96
C GLY A 128 -13.46 -7.79 -13.60
N ALA A 129 -13.08 -6.72 -12.88
CA ALA A 129 -13.13 -5.34 -13.37
C ALA A 129 -11.93 -4.98 -14.27
N LEU A 130 -10.82 -5.70 -14.13
CA LEU A 130 -9.64 -5.62 -15.00
C LEU A 130 -9.15 -7.04 -15.31
N GLY A 131 -8.62 -7.26 -16.50
CA GLY A 131 -8.02 -8.54 -16.92
C GLY A 131 -6.58 -8.39 -17.42
N PRO A 132 -5.93 -9.49 -17.81
CA PRO A 132 -4.59 -9.45 -18.39
C PRO A 132 -4.51 -8.50 -19.59
N GLY A 133 -3.53 -7.60 -19.56
CA GLY A 133 -3.34 -6.52 -20.54
C GLY A 133 -3.93 -5.18 -20.11
N ASP A 134 -4.90 -5.16 -19.18
CA ASP A 134 -5.51 -3.91 -18.71
C ASP A 134 -4.60 -3.15 -17.75
N ALA A 135 -4.72 -1.83 -17.78
CA ALA A 135 -3.90 -0.91 -17.01
C ALA A 135 -4.72 -0.02 -16.05
N LEU A 136 -4.12 0.26 -14.89
CA LEU A 136 -4.58 1.25 -13.92
C LEU A 136 -3.48 2.29 -13.70
N GLU A 137 -3.77 3.55 -13.99
CA GLU A 137 -2.98 4.68 -13.52
C GLU A 137 -3.43 5.07 -12.10
N THR A 138 -2.52 4.97 -11.13
CA THR A 138 -2.76 5.44 -9.77
C THR A 138 -2.14 6.81 -9.55
N ILE A 139 -2.90 7.71 -8.93
CA ILE A 139 -2.52 9.11 -8.75
C ILE A 139 -2.44 9.42 -7.26
N SER A 140 -1.26 9.80 -6.77
CA SER A 140 -1.07 10.14 -5.36
C SER A 140 -1.74 11.48 -5.00
N PRO A 141 -1.90 11.82 -3.71
CA PRO A 141 -2.46 13.11 -3.30
C PRO A 141 -1.71 14.32 -3.89
N ARG A 142 -0.42 14.14 -4.19
CA ARG A 142 0.46 15.16 -4.79
C ARG A 142 0.54 15.10 -6.31
N GLY A 143 -0.26 14.25 -6.97
CA GLY A 143 -0.31 14.13 -8.42
C GLY A 143 0.79 13.27 -9.04
N ASN A 144 1.60 12.57 -8.25
CA ASN A 144 2.55 11.59 -8.78
C ASN A 144 1.79 10.39 -9.34
N ARG A 145 2.31 9.79 -10.40
CA ARG A 145 1.63 8.74 -11.16
C ARG A 145 2.48 7.48 -11.29
N PHE A 146 1.85 6.33 -11.14
CA PHE A 146 2.35 5.02 -11.55
C PHE A 146 1.31 4.36 -12.45
N VAL A 147 1.78 3.65 -13.47
CA VAL A 147 0.94 2.82 -14.32
C VAL A 147 1.19 1.37 -13.92
N GLY A 148 0.16 0.72 -13.42
CA GLY A 148 0.17 -0.71 -13.17
C GLY A 148 -0.55 -1.45 -14.30
N THR A 149 -0.02 -2.59 -14.75
CA THR A 149 -0.68 -3.45 -15.74
C THR A 149 -0.85 -4.85 -15.17
N VAL A 150 -2.02 -5.46 -15.36
CA VAL A 150 -2.24 -6.87 -15.05
C VAL A 150 -1.53 -7.70 -16.12
N VAL A 151 -0.59 -8.55 -15.70
CA VAL A 151 0.18 -9.39 -16.64
C VAL A 151 -0.51 -10.74 -16.85
N GLY A 152 -1.04 -11.32 -15.79
CA GLY A 152 -1.66 -12.63 -15.87
C GLY A 152 -2.01 -13.22 -14.50
N GLU A 153 -2.80 -14.27 -14.53
CA GLU A 153 -3.22 -15.03 -13.36
C GLU A 153 -2.12 -15.95 -12.85
N THR A 154 -2.12 -16.21 -11.54
CA THR A 154 -1.24 -17.15 -10.86
C THR A 154 -1.86 -17.56 -9.52
N ARG A 155 -1.10 -18.23 -8.65
CA ARG A 155 -1.53 -18.61 -7.30
C ARG A 155 -0.44 -18.33 -6.27
N VAL A 156 -0.86 -18.04 -5.03
CA VAL A 156 0.01 -18.03 -3.85
C VAL A 156 -0.64 -18.90 -2.79
N GLY A 157 -0.10 -20.11 -2.58
CA GLY A 157 -0.81 -21.15 -1.84
C GLY A 157 -2.18 -21.41 -2.47
N ASP A 158 -3.23 -21.31 -1.67
CA ASP A 158 -4.61 -21.52 -2.10
C ASP A 158 -5.30 -20.27 -2.67
N PHE A 159 -4.64 -19.10 -2.62
CA PHE A 159 -5.22 -17.85 -3.08
C PHE A 159 -5.02 -17.65 -4.59
N PRO A 160 -6.10 -17.34 -5.35
CA PRO A 160 -5.97 -16.77 -6.69
C PRO A 160 -5.18 -15.47 -6.62
N ALA A 161 -4.20 -15.32 -7.51
CA ALA A 161 -3.25 -14.22 -7.46
C ALA A 161 -3.00 -13.66 -8.86
N TRP A 162 -2.40 -12.48 -8.90
CA TRP A 162 -2.15 -11.74 -10.12
C TRP A 162 -0.68 -11.31 -10.19
N HIS A 163 -0.07 -11.54 -11.35
CA HIS A 163 1.16 -10.87 -11.72
C HIS A 163 0.82 -9.48 -12.24
N SER A 164 1.59 -8.49 -11.81
CA SER A 164 1.48 -7.11 -12.27
C SER A 164 2.86 -6.55 -12.57
N THR A 165 2.91 -5.58 -13.48
CA THR A 165 4.06 -4.71 -13.68
C THR A 165 3.69 -3.31 -13.22
N ILE A 166 4.64 -2.62 -12.56
CA ILE A 166 4.46 -1.24 -12.14
C ILE A 166 5.51 -0.39 -12.85
N THR A 167 5.04 0.63 -13.55
CA THR A 167 5.88 1.59 -14.25
C THR A 167 5.79 2.94 -13.56
N GLY A 168 6.95 3.55 -13.30
CA GLY A 168 7.07 4.87 -12.73
C GLY A 168 8.35 5.55 -13.22
N SER A 169 8.57 6.79 -12.79
CA SER A 169 9.80 7.51 -13.07
C SER A 169 10.50 7.93 -11.79
N ALA A 170 11.83 7.93 -11.83
CA ALA A 170 12.68 8.41 -10.76
C ALA A 170 13.65 9.46 -11.30
N ARG A 171 14.13 10.36 -10.43
CA ARG A 171 15.09 11.41 -10.77
C ARG A 171 16.24 11.38 -9.78
N LEU A 172 17.47 11.57 -10.27
CA LEU A 172 18.63 11.73 -9.41
C LEU A 172 18.48 13.03 -8.61
N MET A 173 18.46 12.94 -7.29
CA MET A 173 18.31 14.11 -6.41
C MET A 173 19.65 14.60 -5.84
N ALA A 174 20.50 13.68 -5.42
CA ALA A 174 21.78 14.01 -4.79
C ALA A 174 22.77 12.86 -4.94
N ARG A 175 24.05 13.18 -4.83
CA ARG A 175 25.12 12.21 -4.56
C ARG A 175 25.76 12.62 -3.24
N SER A 176 25.69 11.76 -2.23
CA SER A 176 26.21 12.02 -0.89
C SER A 176 27.31 11.02 -0.54
N ARG A 177 28.30 11.46 0.26
CA ARG A 177 29.23 10.59 0.97
C ARG A 177 28.99 10.83 2.46
N LEU A 178 28.57 9.78 3.17
CA LEU A 178 28.37 9.81 4.61
C LEU A 178 29.55 9.12 5.28
N THR A 179 30.07 9.72 6.34
CA THR A 179 31.11 9.14 7.22
C THR A 179 30.52 9.14 8.62
N VAL A 180 30.51 7.97 9.27
CA VAL A 180 30.05 7.80 10.64
C VAL A 180 31.28 7.56 11.50
N ASP A 181 31.47 8.39 12.53
CA ASP A 181 32.50 8.21 13.52
C ASP A 181 31.93 7.38 14.67
N LEU A 182 32.48 6.18 14.88
CA LEU A 182 32.00 5.26 15.92
C LEU A 182 32.50 5.64 17.32
N ASP A 183 33.47 6.56 17.41
CA ASP A 183 33.96 7.09 18.68
C ASP A 183 33.09 8.26 19.21
N ASP A 184 32.14 8.77 18.40
CA ASP A 184 31.21 9.81 18.84
C ASP A 184 30.20 9.25 19.86
N PRO A 185 30.14 9.79 21.10
CA PRO A 185 29.25 9.28 22.15
C PRO A 185 27.75 9.46 21.85
N LEU A 186 27.40 10.19 20.79
CA LEU A 186 26.02 10.34 20.31
C LEU A 186 25.66 9.35 19.20
N VAL A 187 26.61 8.55 18.72
CA VAL A 187 26.35 7.48 17.76
C VAL A 187 26.02 6.20 18.52
N ASP A 188 24.78 5.74 18.35
CA ASP A 188 24.40 4.40 18.79
C ASP A 188 24.89 3.38 17.76
N ALA A 189 25.97 2.69 18.10
CA ALA A 189 26.59 1.71 17.22
C ALA A 189 25.92 0.33 17.29
N SER A 190 25.02 0.07 18.23
CA SER A 190 24.46 -1.28 18.45
C SER A 190 23.76 -1.85 17.22
N ASP A 191 23.10 -0.98 16.44
CA ASP A 191 22.40 -1.36 15.22
C ASP A 191 23.31 -1.35 13.97
N LEU A 192 24.52 -0.81 14.08
CA LEU A 192 25.53 -0.75 13.01
C LEU A 192 26.52 -1.90 13.08
N GLU A 193 26.75 -2.48 14.26
CA GLU A 193 27.66 -3.62 14.47
C GLU A 193 27.44 -4.78 13.46
N PRO A 194 26.21 -5.23 13.16
CA PRO A 194 25.98 -6.32 12.20
C PRO A 194 26.32 -5.95 10.74
N LEU A 195 26.33 -4.65 10.41
CA LEU A 195 26.61 -4.14 9.07
C LEU A 195 28.10 -3.85 8.86
N LEU A 196 28.85 -3.68 9.94
CA LEU A 196 30.27 -3.29 9.92
C LEU A 196 31.22 -4.45 10.22
N SER A 197 30.72 -5.57 10.76
CA SER A 197 31.52 -6.75 11.11
C SER A 197 31.74 -7.76 9.97
N THR A 198 31.52 -7.38 8.70
CA THR A 198 31.82 -8.21 7.51
C THR A 198 33.23 -8.02 7.00
#